data_AF-A0A496B2Q0-F1
#
_entry.id   AF-A0A496B2Q0-F1
#
_cell.length_a   1.000
_cell.length_b   1.000
_cell.length_c   1.000
_cell.angle_alpha   90.00
_cell.angle_beta   90.00
_cell.angle_gamma   90.00
#
_symmetry.space_group_name_H-M   'P 1'
#
loop_
_entity.id
_entity.type
_entity.pdbx_description
1 polymer ?
#
loop_
_entity_poly.entity_id
_entity_poly.type
_entity_poly.pdbx_seq_one_letter_code
_entity_poly.pdbx_strand_id
1 'polypeptide(L)' 'MIQNTQELETTLARIKHFQKIVEKLKAFETNPRNYELSAGGFLAEIDQMNLEVRAYLSIHPSELIEQITEGST' A
#
# COMPACT_ATOMS: atom_id res chain seq x y z
N MET A 1 -7.34 -4.84 2.73
CA MET A 1 -6.90 -6.21 2.40
C MET A 1 -7.21 -6.51 0.95
N ILE A 2 -6.16 -6.76 0.16
CA ILE A 2 -6.18 -7.04 -1.28
C ILE A 2 -6.69 -8.46 -1.53
N GLN A 3 -7.61 -8.63 -2.47
CA GLN A 3 -8.27 -9.91 -2.76
C GLN A 3 -7.96 -10.46 -4.15
N ASN A 4 -7.51 -9.60 -5.07
CA ASN A 4 -7.31 -9.93 -6.46
C ASN A 4 -6.20 -9.08 -7.10
N THR A 5 -5.79 -9.47 -8.30
CA THR A 5 -4.73 -8.78 -9.05
C THR A 5 -5.07 -7.32 -9.35
N GLN A 6 -6.34 -6.99 -9.60
CA GLN A 6 -6.74 -5.61 -9.89
C GLN A 6 -6.53 -4.71 -8.67
N GLU A 7 -6.91 -5.16 -7.48
CA GLU A 7 -6.68 -4.45 -6.22
C GLU A 7 -5.19 -4.35 -5.88
N LEU A 8 -4.40 -5.38 -6.19
CA LEU A 8 -2.94 -5.34 -6.07
C LEU A 8 -2.35 -4.21 -6.92
N GLU A 9 -2.72 -4.16 -8.20
CA GLU A 9 -2.24 -3.14 -9.13
C GLU A 9 -2.66 -1.73 -8.70
N THR A 10 -3.91 -1.56 -8.27
CA THR A 10 -4.41 -0.29 -7.73
C THR A 10 -3.65 0.13 -6.48
N THR A 11 -3.36 -0.80 -5.57
CA THR A 11 -2.61 -0.51 -4.34
C THR A 11 -1.17 -0.11 -4.66
N LEU A 12 -0.50 -0.85 -5.56
CA LEU A 12 0.86 -0.51 -6.01
C LEU A 12 0.91 0.87 -6.69
N ALA A 13 -0.07 1.21 -7.52
CA ALA A 13 -0.16 2.51 -8.15
C ALA A 13 -0.34 3.63 -7.11
N ARG A 14 -1.15 3.41 -6.07
CA ARG A 14 -1.37 4.36 -4.97
C ARG A 14 -0.10 4.56 -4.13
N ILE A 15 0.62 3.49 -3.80
CA ILE A 15 1.93 3.57 -3.12
C ILE A 15 2.88 4.47 -3.92
N LYS A 16 3.03 4.20 -5.23
CA LYS A 16 3.89 5.00 -6.12
C LYS A 16 3.48 6.47 -6.17
N HIS A 17 2.18 6.75 -6.16
CA HIS A 17 1.66 8.12 -6.12
C HIS A 17 2.05 8.84 -4.82
N PHE A 18 1.86 8.19 -3.66
CA PHE A 18 2.21 8.77 -2.37
C PHE A 18 3.73 8.95 -2.21
N GLN A 19 4.54 8.02 -2.69
CA GLN A 19 6.00 8.18 -2.73
C GLN A 19 6.41 9.47 -3.48
N LYS A 20 5.81 9.74 -4.65
CA LYS A 20 6.07 10.98 -5.39
C LYS A 20 5.66 12.25 -4.63
N ILE A 21 4.60 12.19 -3.82
CA ILE A 21 4.21 13.32 -2.96
C ILE A 21 5.26 13.54 -1.88
N VAL A 22 5.69 12.47 -1.20
CA VAL A 22 6.73 12.55 -0.15
C VAL A 22 8.05 13.07 -0.72
N GLU A 23 8.45 12.63 -1.92
CA GLU A 23 9.63 13.15 -2.63
C GLU A 23 9.53 14.65 -2.88
N LYS A 24 8.37 15.14 -3.35
CA LYS A 24 8.13 16.57 -3.53
C LYS A 24 8.20 17.33 -2.21
N LEU A 25 7.55 16.82 -1.15
CA LEU A 25 7.61 17.44 0.17
C LEU A 25 9.04 17.54 0.68
N LYS A 26 9.85 16.48 0.50
CA LYS A 26 11.26 16.46 0.88
C LYS A 26 12.09 17.50 0.12
N ALA A 27 11.74 17.80 -1.13
CA ALA A 27 12.45 18.77 -1.96
C ALA A 27 12.06 20.23 -1.66
N PHE A 28 10.80 20.49 -1.29
CA PHE A 28 10.25 21.85 -1.18
C PHE A 28 10.04 22.35 0.25
N GLU A 29 9.75 21.46 1.22
CA GLU A 29 9.53 21.88 2.59
C GLU A 29 10.88 22.03 3.32
N THR A 30 11.18 23.26 3.70
CA THR A 30 12.46 23.64 4.32
C THR A 30 12.41 23.57 5.84
N ASN A 31 11.21 23.62 6.42
CA ASN A 31 11.01 23.49 7.86
C ASN A 31 10.84 22.01 8.24
N PRO A 32 11.74 21.43 9.06
CA PRO A 32 11.68 20.01 9.40
C PRO A 32 10.37 19.59 10.09
N ARG A 33 9.79 20.43 10.94
CA ARG A 33 8.53 20.15 11.63
C ARG A 33 7.34 20.16 10.66
N ASN A 34 7.32 21.07 9.69
CA ASN A 34 6.27 21.08 8.67
C ASN A 34 6.40 19.87 7.74
N TYR A 35 7.64 19.46 7.42
CA TYR A 35 7.88 18.26 6.63
C TYR A 35 7.33 17.01 7.33
N GLU A 36 7.67 16.85 8.62
CA GLU A 36 7.18 15.74 9.43
C GLU A 36 5.65 15.68 9.45
N LEU A 37 4.98 16.81 9.74
CA LEU A 37 3.53 16.89 9.79
C LEU A 37 2.87 16.61 8.43
N SER A 38 3.50 17.07 7.33
CA SER A 38 2.95 16.91 5.98
C SER A 38 3.20 15.52 5.39
N ALA A 39 4.38 14.94 5.64
CA ALA A 39 4.79 13.65 5.08
C ALA A 39 4.34 12.46 5.93
N GLY A 40 4.18 12.64 7.24
CA GLY A 40 3.92 11.55 8.19
C GLY A 40 2.68 10.71 7.85
N GLY A 41 1.58 11.36 7.46
CA GLY A 41 0.37 10.66 7.03
C GLY A 41 0.58 9.80 5.78
N PHE A 42 1.28 10.33 4.77
CA PHE A 42 1.58 9.57 3.55
C PHE A 42 2.51 8.39 3.82
N LEU A 43 3.52 8.58 4.69
CA LEU A 43 4.45 7.52 5.08
C LEU A 43 3.73 6.39 5.81
N ALA A 44 2.87 6.71 6.78
CA ALA A 44 2.08 5.71 7.51
C ALA A 44 1.14 4.92 6.58
N GLU A 45 0.52 5.58 5.60
CA GLU A 45 -0.33 4.91 4.61
C GLU A 45 0.47 4.02 3.65
N ILE A 46 1.66 4.47 3.23
CA ILE A 46 2.59 3.63 2.43
C ILE A 46 2.94 2.37 3.20
N ASP A 47 3.26 2.48 4.49
CA ASP A 47 3.62 1.34 5.34
C ASP A 47 2.46 0.34 5.44
N GLN A 48 1.24 0.82 5.71
CA GLN A 48 0.05 -0.04 5.77
C GLN A 48 -0.22 -0.74 4.43
N MET A 49 -0.20 0.00 3.32
CA MET A 49 -0.41 -0.60 1.99
C MET A 49 0.67 -1.62 1.62
N ASN A 50 1.94 -1.38 2.00
CA ASN A 50 3.01 -2.36 1.80
C ASN A 50 2.79 -3.64 2.62
N LEU A 51 2.25 -3.53 3.84
CA LEU A 51 1.85 -4.69 4.64
C LEU A 51 0.77 -5.51 3.92
N GLU A 52 -0.24 -4.86 3.34
CA GLU A 52 -1.30 -5.54 2.58
C GLU A 52 -0.77 -6.21 1.31
N VAL A 53 0.08 -5.52 0.55
CA VAL A 53 0.73 -6.07 -0.66
C VAL A 53 1.55 -7.31 -0.30
N ARG A 54 2.35 -7.23 0.77
CA ARG A 54 3.15 -8.36 1.24
C ARG A 54 2.27 -9.53 1.66
N ALA A 55 1.18 -9.26 2.39
CA ALA A 55 0.25 -10.30 2.81
C ALA A 55 -0.37 -11.02 1.60
N TYR A 56 -0.86 -10.27 0.61
CA TYR A 56 -1.43 -10.85 -0.60
C TYR A 56 -0.41 -11.68 -1.39
N LEU A 57 0.79 -11.14 -1.62
CA LEU A 57 1.83 -11.82 -2.39
C LEU A 57 2.46 -13.01 -1.65
N SER A 58 2.26 -13.14 -0.34
CA SER A 58 2.73 -14.28 0.44
C SER A 58 1.86 -15.53 0.29
N ILE A 59 0.66 -15.40 -0.26
CA ILE A 59 -0.29 -16.50 -0.47
C ILE A 59 -0.08 -17.05 -1.89
N HIS A 60 0.13 -18.36 -2.01
CA HIS A 60 0.24 -18.99 -3.33
C HIS A 60 -1.14 -19.00 -4.03
N PRO A 61 -1.25 -18.75 -5.35
CA PRO A 61 -2.54 -18.71 -6.05
C PRO A 61 -3.42 -19.96 -5.87
N SER A 62 -2.84 -21.14 -5.64
CA SER A 62 -3.61 -22.36 -5.38
C SER A 62 -4.35 -22.34 -4.03
N GLU A 63 -3.79 -21.68 -3.02
CA GLU A 63 -4.40 -21.55 -1.68
C GLU A 63 -5.52 -20.50 -1.69
N LEU A 64 -5.47 -19.56 -2.65
CA LEU A 64 -6.51 -18.55 -2.84
C LEU A 64 -7.80 -19.17 -3.41
N ILE A 65 -7.69 -20.25 -4.19
CA ILE A 65 -8.85 -20.97 -4.76
C ILE A 65 -9.60 -21.75 -3.67
N GLU A 66 -8.88 -22.36 -2.72
CA GLU A 66 -9.49 -23.12 -1.62
C GLU A 66 -10.38 -22.25 -0.72
N GLN A 67 -9.96 -21.02 -0.42
CA GLN A 67 -10.75 -20.07 0.38
C GLN A 67 -12.04 -19.61 -0.30
N ILE A 68 -12.08 -19.58 -1.63
CA ILE A 68 -13.29 -19.25 -2.41
C ILE A 68 -14.28 -20.43 -2.37
N THR A 69 -13.78 -21.66 -2.41
CA THR A 69 -14.62 -22.87 -2.38
C THR A 69 -15.16 -23.20 -0.98
N GLU A 70 -14.44 -22.90 0.10
CA GLU A 70 -14.91 -23.18 1.47
C GLU A 70 -15.94 -22.16 1.98
N GLY A 71 -15.97 -20.94 1.45
CA GLY A 71 -16.95 -19.90 1.81
C GLY A 71 -18.34 -20.03 1.15
N SER A 72 -18.58 -21.10 0.38
CA SER A 72 -19.81 -21.30 -0.40
C SER A 72 -20.64 -22.53 0.04
N THR A 73 -20.38 -23.10 1.22
CA THR A 73 -21.15 -24.21 1.82
C THR A 73 -21.86 -23.75 3.09
#